data_AF-A0A0B6D242-F1
#
_entry.id   AF-A0A0B6D242-F1
#
_cell.length_a   1.000
_cell.length_b   1.000
_cell.length_c   1.000
_cell.angle_alpha   90.00
_cell.angle_beta   90.00
_cell.angle_gamma   90.00
#
_symmetry.space_group_name_H-M   'P 1'
#
loop_
_entity.id
_entity.type
_entity.pdbx_description
1 polymer ?
#
loop_
_entity_poly.entity_id
_entity_poly.type
_entity_poly.pdbx_seq_one_letter_code
_entity_poly.pdbx_strand_id
1 'polypeptide(L)' 'MAFVYILASKCNGTLYIGVTSNLIKRVYEHKQGYSDGFTKKYDVKKLVYYEQFNNITDAIYREKRLKTWQKNGN' A
#
# COMPACT_ATOMS: atom_id res chain seq x y z
N MET A 1 13.94 -8.14 -5.43
CA MET A 1 12.66 -7.59 -5.93
C MET A 1 11.88 -7.00 -4.78
N ALA A 2 11.29 -5.83 -4.98
CA ALA A 2 10.46 -5.11 -4.02
C ALA A 2 9.23 -4.53 -4.71
N PHE A 3 8.19 -4.21 -3.95
CA PHE A 3 6.93 -3.73 -4.48
C PHE A 3 6.46 -2.49 -3.73
N VAL A 4 5.96 -1.51 -4.47
CA VAL A 4 5.09 -0.47 -3.91
C VAL A 4 3.65 -0.87 -4.18
N TYR A 5 2.76 -0.64 -3.23
CA TYR A 5 1.35 -0.99 -3.37
C TYR A 5 0.44 0.06 -2.77
N ILE A 6 -0.79 0.13 -3.28
CA ILE A 6 -1.86 0.97 -2.74
C ILE A 6 -3.06 0.07 -2.43
N LEU A 7 -3.49 0.12 -1.17
CA LEU A 7 -4.75 -0.45 -0.72
C LEU A 7 -5.78 0.66 -0.53
N ALA A 8 -7.05 0.35 -0.77
CA ALA A 8 -8.18 1.22 -0.51
C ALA A 8 -9.19 0.54 0.43
N SER A 9 -9.87 1.33 1.27
CA SER A 9 -11.01 0.84 2.05
C SER A 9 -12.26 0.65 1.19
N LYS A 10 -12.56 1.62 0.34
CA LYS A 10 -13.68 1.61 -0.61
C LYS A 10 -13.38 2.51 -1.80
N CYS A 11 -14.26 2.52 -2.80
CA CYS A 11 -14.19 3.51 -3.88
C CYS A 11 -14.19 4.93 -3.28
N ASN A 12 -13.23 5.76 -3.67
CA ASN A 12 -13.00 7.11 -3.12
C ASN A 12 -12.79 7.16 -1.59
N GLY A 13 -12.35 6.04 -0.99
CA GLY A 13 -12.08 5.94 0.43
C GLY A 13 -10.63 6.22 0.81
N THR A 14 -10.29 5.87 2.04
CA THR A 14 -8.92 5.98 2.58
C THR A 14 -7.97 5.09 1.78
N LEU A 15 -6.87 5.70 1.33
CA LEU A 15 -5.76 5.02 0.68
C LEU A 15 -4.64 4.74 1.67
N TYR A 16 -4.04 3.56 1.55
CA TYR A 16 -2.83 3.17 2.26
C TYR A 16 -1.76 2.83 1.24
N ILE A 17 -0.61 3.49 1.34
CA ILE A 17 0.53 3.32 0.44
C ILE A 17 1.67 2.71 1.24
N GLY A 18 2.21 1.59 0.75
CA GLY A 18 3.27 0.85 1.43
C GLY A 18 4.27 0.20 0.49
N VAL A 19 5.35 -0.33 1.08
CA VAL A 19 6.38 -1.12 0.40
C VAL A 19 6.50 -2.50 1.03
N THR A 20 6.77 -3.54 0.22
CA THR A 20 7.01 -4.90 0.71
C THR A 20 7.91 -5.68 -0.26
N SER A 21 8.63 -6.69 0.23
CA SER A 21 9.31 -7.69 -0.60
C SER A 21 8.38 -8.83 -1.03
N ASN A 22 7.23 -8.99 -0.36
CA ASN A 22 6.23 -10.02 -0.67
C ASN A 22 4.82 -9.41 -0.71
N LEU A 23 4.36 -9.10 -1.92
CA LEU A 23 3.06 -8.47 -2.16
C LEU A 23 1.89 -9.40 -1.77
N ILE A 24 1.96 -10.66 -2.18
CA ILE A 24 0.88 -11.64 -1.97
C ILE A 24 0.64 -11.85 -0.48
N LYS A 25 1.70 -12.14 0.28
CA LYS A 25 1.62 -12.33 1.74
C LYS A 25 1.03 -11.09 2.42
N ARG A 26 1.51 -9.89 2.05
CA ARG A 26 1.05 -8.64 2.65
C ARG A 26 -0.44 -8.37 2.38
N VAL A 27 -0.89 -8.58 1.14
CA VAL A 27 -2.31 -8.42 0.78
C VAL A 27 -3.18 -9.43 1.52
N TYR A 28 -2.71 -10.67 1.66
CA TYR A 28 -3.39 -11.70 2.44
C TYR A 28 -3.52 -11.30 3.91
N GLU A 29 -2.44 -10.86 4.55
CA GLU A 29 -2.45 -10.38 5.95
C GLU A 29 -3.44 -9.23 6.17
N HIS A 30 -3.52 -8.28 5.24
CA HIS A 30 -4.50 -7.20 5.30
C HIS A 30 -5.94 -7.69 5.13
N LYS A 31 -6.20 -8.59 4.17
CA LYS A 31 -7.54 -9.17 3.96
C LYS A 31 -8.05 -9.94 5.17
N GLN A 32 -7.18 -10.70 5.83
CA GLN A 32 -7.51 -11.49 7.02
C GLN A 32 -7.56 -10.67 8.31
N GLY A 33 -7.16 -9.39 8.27
CA GLY A 33 -7.12 -8.55 9.46
C GLY A 33 -6.00 -8.91 10.45
N TYR A 34 -4.97 -9.63 9.98
CA TYR A 34 -3.76 -9.96 10.75
C TYR A 34 -2.80 -8.77 10.88
N SER A 35 -2.99 -7.73 10.05
CA SER A 35 -2.31 -6.45 10.26
C SER A 35 -3.01 -5.67 11.36
N ASP A 36 -2.52 -5.77 12.60
CA ASP A 36 -3.02 -4.95 13.70
C ASP A 36 -2.72 -3.45 13.47
N GLY A 37 -3.70 -2.58 13.78
CA GLY A 37 -3.58 -1.13 13.64
C GLY A 37 -4.52 -0.48 12.60
N PHE A 38 -4.03 0.59 11.93
CA PHE A 38 -4.80 1.49 11.05
C PHE A 38 -5.60 0.76 9.96
N THR A 39 -5.03 -0.25 9.32
CA THR A 39 -5.68 -0.97 8.20
C THR A 39 -6.85 -1.84 8.65
N LYS A 40 -6.85 -2.34 9.90
CA LYS A 40 -7.99 -3.02 10.52
C LYS A 40 -9.10 -2.05 10.91
N LYS A 41 -8.73 -0.86 11.42
CA LYS A 41 -9.69 0.19 11.83
C LYS A 41 -10.45 0.79 10.64
N TYR A 42 -9.82 0.90 9.47
CA TYR A 42 -10.41 1.53 8.28
C TYR A 42 -10.81 0.54 7.18
N ASP A 43 -10.80 -0.77 7.45
CA ASP A 43 -11.15 -1.83 6.48
C ASP A 43 -10.40 -1.74 5.14
N VAL A 44 -9.12 -1.37 5.21
CA VAL A 44 -8.29 -1.14 4.01
C VAL A 44 -7.81 -2.47 3.45
N LYS A 45 -8.65 -3.12 2.63
CA LYS A 45 -8.43 -4.50 2.16
C LYS A 45 -8.30 -4.65 0.65
N LYS A 46 -8.71 -3.65 -0.14
CA LYS A 46 -8.74 -3.76 -1.61
C LYS A 46 -7.42 -3.30 -2.20
N LEU A 47 -6.66 -4.22 -2.79
CA LEU A 47 -5.51 -3.86 -3.63
C LEU A 47 -6.02 -3.18 -4.91
N VAL A 48 -5.63 -1.93 -5.11
CA VAL A 48 -6.01 -1.13 -6.28
C VAL A 48 -4.83 -0.81 -7.19
N TYR A 49 -3.60 -0.97 -6.69
CA TYR A 49 -2.40 -0.66 -7.44
C TYR A 49 -1.17 -1.37 -6.89
N TYR A 50 -0.24 -1.76 -7.76
CA TYR A 50 1.12 -2.15 -7.39
C TYR A 50 2.14 -1.86 -8.50
N GLU A 51 3.39 -1.63 -8.10
CA GLU A 51 4.55 -1.51 -8.98
C GLU A 51 5.67 -2.42 -8.47
N GLN A 52 6.39 -3.08 -9.36
CA GLN A 52 7.54 -3.94 -9.05
C GLN A 52 8.87 -3.23 -9.35
N PHE A 53 9.83 -3.41 -8.46
CA PHE A 53 11.18 -2.87 -8.54
C PHE A 53 12.23 -3.95 -8.30
N ASN A 54 13.40 -3.78 -8.91
CA ASN A 54 14.52 -4.71 -8.75
C ASN A 54 15.18 -4.58 -7.37
N ASN A 55 15.27 -3.34 -6.86
CA ASN A 55 15.81 -3.03 -5.55
C ASN A 55 14.75 -2.36 -4.63
N ILE A 56 14.99 -2.41 -3.32
CA ILE A 56 14.07 -1.82 -2.32
C ILE A 56 14.14 -0.29 -2.28
N THR A 57 15.29 0.29 -2.62
CA THR A 57 15.54 1.74 -2.57
C THR A 57 14.64 2.49 -3.54
N ASP A 58 14.50 2.00 -4.77
CA ASP A 58 13.65 2.57 -5.81
C ASP A 58 12.17 2.50 -5.39
N ALA A 59 11.76 1.37 -4.79
CA ALA A 59 10.42 1.21 -4.25
C ALA A 59 10.15 2.22 -3.11
N ILE A 60 11.09 2.43 -2.21
CA ILE A 60 10.98 3.44 -1.14
C ILE A 60 10.89 4.86 -1.72
N TYR A 61 11.73 5.19 -2.72
CA TYR A 61 11.69 6.50 -3.38
C TYR A 61 10.33 6.74 -4.06
N ARG A 62 9.80 5.72 -4.73
CA ARG A 62 8.48 5.77 -5.35
C ARG A 62 7.36 5.94 -4.33
N GLU A 63 7.41 5.23 -3.21
CA GLU A 63 6.44 5.35 -2.12
C GLU A 63 6.39 6.78 -1.58
N LYS A 64 7.55 7.40 -1.34
CA LYS A 64 7.64 8.81 -0.92
C LYS A 64 6.99 9.76 -1.93
N ARG A 65 7.28 9.57 -3.23
CA ARG A 65 6.67 10.37 -4.31
C ARG A 65 5.15 10.24 -4.34
N LEU A 66 4.62 9.02 -4.22
CA LEU A 66 3.17 8.79 -4.18
C LEU A 66 2.52 9.44 -2.97
N LYS A 67 3.12 9.34 -1.78
CA LYS A 67 2.62 9.99 -0.56
C LYS A 67 2.64 11.52 -0.68
N THR A 68 3.63 12.12 -1.34
CA THR A 68 3.64 13.57 -1.62
C THR A 68 2.54 13.96 -2.60
N TRP A 69 2.35 13.20 -3.68
CA TRP A 69 1.29 13.48 -4.66
C TRP A 69 -0.11 13.41 -4.03
N GLN A 70 -0.37 12.40 -3.19
CA GLN A 70 -1.63 12.28 -2.46
C GLN A 70 -1.92 13.48 -1.55
N LYS A 71 -0.89 14.07 -0.95
CA LYS A 71 -1.05 15.25 -0.09
C LYS A 71 -1.36 16.53 -0.88
N ASN A 72 -0.78 16.66 -2.07
CA ASN A 72 -0.92 17.87 -2.91
C ASN A 72 -2.16 17.84 -3.80
N GLY A 73 -2.78 16.68 -3.99
CA GLY A 73 -4.00 16.51 -4.79
C GLY A 73 -5.31 16.63 -4.00
N ASN A 74 -5.23 16.93 -2.70
CA ASN A 74 -6.37 17.21 -1.81
C ASN A 74 -6.50 18.71 -1.53
#